data_AF-A0A495JPF9-F1
#
_entry.id   AF-A0A495JPF9-F1
#
_cell.length_a   1.000
_cell.length_b   1.000
_cell.length_c   1.000
_cell.angle_alpha   90.00
_cell.angle_beta   90.00
_cell.angle_gamma   90.00
#
_symmetry.space_group_name_H-M   'P 1'
#
loop_
_entity.id
_entity.type
_entity.pdbx_description
1 polymer ?
#
loop_
_entity_poly.entity_id
_entity_poly.type
_entity_poly.pdbx_seq_one_letter_code
_entity_poly.pdbx_strand_id
1 'polypeptide(L)'
;MADQITSWADLQARAAEILARVNANPRLGRAAAANPMLTLGRLDYTLDPEARVAIADRLRLGPAAAERLADLRREVAGLAGRAVDPDDAEDVRHLLVELGIVPVAPGPVLDTNPPPWRPGGTGPDPLRRLRDQHPVLAPLLDYRRISASRPRFAPEPVFTALLDGEGRAPVTEVVGRLQRGAPPSVDR
;
A
#
# COMPACT_ATOMS: atom_id res chain seq x y z
N MET A 1 -25.34 -8.68 7.60
CA MET A 1 -24.05 -9.16 8.13
C MET A 1 -23.00 -8.73 7.14
N ALA A 2 -22.03 -7.91 7.54
CA ALA A 2 -20.94 -7.52 6.65
C ALA A 2 -20.14 -8.77 6.28
N ASP A 3 -19.82 -8.94 5.01
CA ASP A 3 -19.06 -10.10 4.54
C ASP A 3 -17.58 -9.85 4.79
N GLN A 4 -16.95 -10.68 5.61
CA GLN A 4 -15.61 -10.44 6.14
C GLN A 4 -14.55 -11.09 5.24
N ILE A 5 -13.52 -10.32 4.90
CA ILE A 5 -12.33 -10.78 4.16
C ILE A 5 -11.15 -10.79 5.14
N THR A 6 -10.66 -11.98 5.46
CA THR A 6 -9.55 -12.17 6.41
C THR A 6 -8.26 -12.61 5.73
N SER A 7 -8.28 -12.85 4.40
CA SER A 7 -7.09 -13.27 3.66
C SER A 7 -7.15 -12.91 2.17
N TRP A 8 -6.02 -13.06 1.48
CA TRP A 8 -5.96 -12.97 0.01
C TRP A 8 -6.84 -14.04 -0.67
N ALA A 9 -6.87 -15.25 -0.12
CA ALA A 9 -7.68 -16.34 -0.66
C ALA A 9 -9.19 -16.01 -0.59
N ASP A 10 -9.63 -15.39 0.51
CA ASP A 10 -11.02 -14.95 0.68
C ASP A 10 -11.40 -13.87 -0.34
N LEU A 11 -10.50 -12.94 -0.61
CA LEU A 11 -10.70 -11.94 -1.66
C LEU A 11 -10.78 -12.59 -3.04
N GLN A 12 -9.91 -13.57 -3.33
CA GLN A 12 -9.94 -14.29 -4.61
C GLN A 12 -11.23 -15.10 -4.80
N ALA A 13 -11.72 -15.75 -3.75
CA ALA A 13 -12.97 -16.50 -3.79
C ALA A 13 -14.17 -15.59 -4.16
N ARG A 14 -14.12 -14.31 -3.78
CA ARG A 14 -15.15 -13.30 -4.06
C ARG A 14 -14.88 -12.48 -5.32
N ALA A 15 -13.76 -12.71 -6.00
CA ALA A 15 -13.33 -11.86 -7.11
C ALA A 15 -14.36 -11.78 -8.26
N ALA A 16 -15.05 -12.88 -8.55
CA ALA A 16 -16.08 -12.91 -9.60
C ALA A 16 -17.28 -12.01 -9.25
N GLU A 17 -17.75 -12.08 -8.01
CA GLU A 17 -18.87 -11.28 -7.51
C GLU A 17 -18.49 -9.80 -7.44
N ILE A 18 -17.34 -9.49 -6.83
CA ILE A 18 -16.81 -8.13 -6.74
C ILE A 18 -16.72 -7.52 -8.13
N LEU A 19 -16.15 -8.26 -9.08
CA LEU A 19 -15.97 -7.77 -10.44
C LEU A 19 -17.30 -7.53 -11.17
N ALA A 20 -18.29 -8.41 -10.99
CA ALA A 20 -19.62 -8.21 -11.56
C ALA A 20 -20.26 -6.91 -11.04
N ARG A 21 -20.16 -6.65 -9.73
CA ARG A 21 -20.68 -5.42 -9.09
C ARG A 21 -19.93 -4.16 -9.56
N VAL A 22 -18.62 -4.24 -9.72
CA VAL A 22 -17.80 -3.13 -10.24
C VAL A 22 -18.14 -2.84 -11.71
N ASN A 23 -18.23 -3.85 -12.56
CA ASN A 23 -18.55 -3.68 -13.98
C ASN A 23 -19.98 -3.18 -14.23
N ALA A 24 -20.92 -3.45 -13.32
CA ALA A 24 -22.28 -2.93 -13.40
C ALA A 24 -22.37 -1.41 -13.17
N ASN A 25 -21.31 -0.76 -12.65
CA ASN A 25 -21.28 0.66 -12.39
C ASN A 25 -19.97 1.31 -12.90
N PRO A 26 -19.99 1.99 -14.07
CA PRO A 26 -18.78 2.60 -14.65
C PRO A 26 -18.06 3.63 -13.75
N ARG A 27 -18.79 4.31 -12.86
CA ARG A 27 -18.17 5.23 -11.88
C ARG A 27 -17.40 4.45 -10.81
N LEU A 28 -18.00 3.36 -10.32
CA LEU A 28 -17.34 2.45 -9.40
C LEU A 28 -16.13 1.78 -10.05
N GLY A 29 -16.20 1.42 -11.34
CA GLY A 29 -15.05 0.91 -12.10
C GLY A 29 -13.85 1.85 -12.09
N ARG A 30 -14.08 3.15 -12.35
CA ARG A 30 -13.02 4.17 -12.29
C ARG A 30 -12.48 4.36 -10.87
N ALA A 31 -13.36 4.46 -9.88
CA ALA A 31 -12.97 4.60 -8.48
C ALA A 31 -12.17 3.38 -8.00
N ALA A 32 -12.54 2.16 -8.43
CA ALA A 32 -11.84 0.91 -8.10
C ALA A 32 -10.44 0.83 -8.71
N ALA A 33 -10.25 1.35 -9.92
CA ALA A 33 -8.91 1.44 -10.51
C ALA A 33 -7.99 2.40 -9.74
N ALA A 34 -8.55 3.45 -9.12
CA ALA A 34 -7.79 4.41 -8.32
C ALA A 34 -7.51 3.91 -6.90
N ASN A 35 -8.48 3.24 -6.26
CA ASN A 35 -8.32 2.66 -4.93
C ASN A 35 -9.24 1.43 -4.73
N PRO A 36 -8.75 0.21 -4.99
CA PRO A 36 -9.54 -1.01 -4.82
C PRO A 36 -9.87 -1.31 -3.35
N MET A 37 -9.07 -0.82 -2.40
CA MET A 37 -9.31 -1.07 -0.97
C MET A 37 -10.54 -0.32 -0.46
N LEU A 38 -10.75 0.92 -0.92
CA LEU A 38 -11.96 1.69 -0.62
C LEU A 38 -13.19 1.13 -1.35
N THR A 39 -13.02 0.60 -2.56
CA THR A 39 -14.10 -0.11 -3.27
C THR A 39 -14.64 -1.29 -2.48
N LEU A 40 -13.77 -2.09 -1.84
CA LEU A 40 -14.25 -3.22 -1.02
C LEU A 40 -15.16 -2.74 0.12
N GLY A 41 -14.77 -1.67 0.82
CA GLY A 41 -15.62 -1.05 1.84
C GLY A 41 -16.94 -0.53 1.28
N ARG A 42 -16.92 0.09 0.09
CA ARG A 42 -18.13 0.58 -0.60
C ARG A 42 -19.09 -0.53 -1.02
N LEU A 43 -18.56 -1.74 -1.22
CA LEU A 43 -19.30 -2.96 -1.55
C LEU A 43 -19.73 -3.76 -0.31
N ASP A 44 -19.62 -3.16 0.89
CA ASP A 44 -20.01 -3.72 2.19
C ASP A 44 -19.12 -4.89 2.68
N TYR A 45 -17.89 -4.99 2.16
CA TYR A 45 -16.88 -5.91 2.70
C TYR A 45 -16.11 -5.25 3.83
N THR A 46 -15.92 -5.98 4.92
CA THR A 46 -15.02 -5.60 6.01
C THR A 46 -13.73 -6.39 5.91
N LEU A 47 -12.59 -5.73 6.01
CA LEU A 47 -11.29 -6.38 6.01
C LEU A 47 -10.72 -6.41 7.42
N ASP A 48 -10.20 -7.57 7.80
CA ASP A 48 -9.33 -7.67 8.97
C ASP A 48 -8.11 -6.72 8.82
N PRO A 49 -7.64 -6.02 9.87
CA PRO A 49 -6.53 -5.07 9.74
C PRO A 49 -5.23 -5.66 9.16
N GLU A 50 -4.86 -6.88 9.53
CA GLU A 50 -3.64 -7.53 9.02
C GLU A 50 -3.84 -7.92 7.55
N ALA A 51 -4.99 -8.52 7.24
CA ALA A 51 -5.38 -8.85 5.86
C ALA A 51 -5.40 -7.61 4.96
N ARG A 52 -5.90 -6.48 5.47
CA ARG A 52 -5.99 -5.21 4.74
C ARG A 52 -4.62 -4.77 4.24
N VAL A 53 -3.60 -4.81 5.10
CA VAL A 53 -2.23 -4.41 4.73
C VAL A 53 -1.66 -5.39 3.70
N ALA A 54 -1.76 -6.69 3.95
CA ALA A 54 -1.22 -7.72 3.04
C ALA A 54 -1.87 -7.69 1.65
N ILE A 55 -3.20 -7.52 1.60
CA ILE A 55 -3.97 -7.39 0.36
C ILE A 55 -3.56 -6.11 -0.39
N ALA A 56 -3.47 -4.97 0.31
CA ALA A 56 -3.09 -3.70 -0.30
C ALA A 56 -1.69 -3.77 -0.94
N ASP A 57 -0.71 -4.32 -0.23
CA ASP A 57 0.65 -4.53 -0.75
C ASP A 57 0.63 -5.42 -1.99
N ARG A 58 -0.10 -6.53 -1.95
CA ARG A 58 -0.17 -7.49 -3.05
C ARG A 58 -0.87 -6.94 -4.28
N LEU A 59 -1.98 -6.21 -4.13
CA LEU A 59 -2.67 -5.54 -5.23
C LEU A 59 -1.78 -4.50 -5.90
N ARG A 60 -1.01 -3.76 -5.11
CA ARG A 60 -0.21 -2.64 -5.60
C ARG A 60 1.11 -3.09 -6.20
N LEU A 61 1.84 -3.98 -5.53
CA LEU A 61 3.23 -4.33 -5.83
C LEU A 61 3.42 -5.75 -6.36
N GLY A 62 2.42 -6.61 -6.19
CA GLY A 62 2.49 -8.03 -6.54
C GLY A 62 3.00 -8.91 -5.39
N PRO A 63 2.97 -10.24 -5.56
CA PRO A 63 3.19 -11.22 -4.49
C PRO A 63 4.57 -11.12 -3.83
N ALA A 64 5.64 -11.19 -4.62
CA ALA A 64 7.00 -11.23 -4.10
C ALA A 64 7.39 -9.94 -3.34
N ALA A 65 6.95 -8.78 -3.84
CA ALA A 65 7.18 -7.51 -3.16
C ALA A 65 6.38 -7.40 -1.87
N ALA A 66 5.13 -7.87 -1.85
CA ALA A 66 4.30 -7.88 -0.65
C ALA A 66 4.89 -8.76 0.46
N GLU A 67 5.38 -9.95 0.10
CA GLU A 67 6.09 -10.84 1.03
C GLU A 67 7.34 -10.15 1.59
N ARG A 68 8.16 -9.52 0.73
CA ARG A 68 9.34 -8.78 1.17
C ARG A 68 9.00 -7.61 2.09
N LEU A 69 7.91 -6.87 1.83
CA LEU A 69 7.47 -5.80 2.72
C LEU A 69 7.01 -6.33 4.08
N ALA A 70 6.33 -7.47 4.12
CA ALA A 70 5.93 -8.11 5.37
C ALA A 70 7.15 -8.55 6.20
N ASP A 71 8.18 -9.11 5.56
CA ASP A 71 9.44 -9.46 6.22
C ASP A 71 10.14 -8.23 6.80
N LEU A 72 10.24 -7.15 6.02
CA LEU A 72 10.87 -5.90 6.44
C LEU A 72 10.09 -5.24 7.59
N ARG A 73 8.76 -5.28 7.60
CA ARG A 73 7.95 -4.82 8.74
C ARG A 73 8.28 -5.59 10.02
N ARG A 74 8.41 -6.92 9.93
CA ARG A 74 8.79 -7.75 11.07
C ARG A 74 10.22 -7.47 11.54
N GLU A 75 11.15 -7.29 10.62
CA GLU A 75 12.55 -6.95 10.92
C GLU A 75 12.67 -5.58 11.60
N VAL A 76 12.01 -4.55 11.05
CA VAL A 76 11.93 -3.21 11.66
C VAL A 76 11.32 -3.31 13.05
N ALA A 77 10.21 -4.04 13.22
CA ALA A 77 9.57 -4.17 14.52
C ALA A 77 10.45 -4.88 15.54
N GLY A 78 11.18 -5.92 15.14
CA GLY A 78 12.14 -6.63 15.99
C GLY A 78 13.30 -5.75 16.44
N LEU A 79 13.82 -4.89 15.55
CA LEU A 79 14.90 -3.95 15.87
C LEU A 79 14.43 -2.72 16.66
N ALA A 80 13.18 -2.30 16.47
CA ALA A 80 12.56 -1.19 17.18
C ALA A 80 12.00 -1.59 18.56
N GLY A 81 11.72 -2.88 18.78
CA GLY A 81 11.04 -3.38 19.97
C GLY A 81 9.53 -3.12 20.00
N ARG A 82 8.94 -2.62 18.91
CA ARG A 82 7.50 -2.36 18.75
C ARG A 82 7.11 -2.38 17.28
N ALA A 83 5.81 -2.50 16.99
CA ALA A 83 5.32 -2.25 15.65
C ALA A 83 5.57 -0.78 15.24
N VAL A 84 5.98 -0.58 13.99
CA VAL A 84 6.19 0.72 13.35
C VAL A 84 5.59 0.64 11.95
N ASP A 85 4.81 1.64 11.55
CA ASP A 85 4.40 1.83 10.16
C ASP A 85 5.47 2.66 9.41
N PRO A 86 6.25 2.06 8.49
CA PRO A 86 7.28 2.78 7.75
C PRO A 86 6.75 3.89 6.83
N ASP A 87 5.46 3.83 6.47
CA ASP A 87 4.80 4.76 5.58
C ASP A 87 4.14 5.93 6.32
N ASP A 88 4.05 5.85 7.65
CA ASP A 88 3.60 6.93 8.52
C ASP A 88 4.79 7.81 8.94
N ALA A 89 4.73 9.09 8.58
CA ALA A 89 5.81 10.03 8.83
C ALA A 89 5.97 10.36 10.33
N GLU A 90 4.87 10.34 11.10
CA GLU A 90 4.86 10.63 12.53
C GLU A 90 5.37 9.43 13.32
N ASP A 91 4.91 8.23 12.99
CA ASP A 91 5.37 7.00 13.65
C ASP A 91 6.88 6.78 13.43
N VAL A 92 7.37 7.01 12.20
CA VAL A 92 8.81 6.98 11.93
C VAL A 92 9.54 8.09 12.67
N ARG A 93 8.97 9.29 12.82
CA ARG A 93 9.59 10.34 13.65
C ARG A 93 9.73 9.89 15.10
N HIS A 94 8.66 9.33 15.68
CA HIS A 94 8.68 8.82 17.04
C HIS A 94 9.74 7.73 17.21
N LEU A 95 9.85 6.79 16.26
CA LEU A 95 10.91 5.79 16.25
C LEU A 95 12.31 6.43 16.29
N LEU A 96 12.58 7.44 15.45
CA LEU A 96 13.89 8.08 15.41
C LEU A 96 14.24 8.80 16.72
N VAL A 97 13.24 9.37 17.39
CA VAL A 97 13.39 10.02 18.70
C VAL A 97 13.67 8.98 19.78
N GLU A 98 12.91 7.88 19.81
CA GLU A 98 13.08 6.77 20.76
C GLU A 98 14.47 6.15 20.69
N LEU A 99 15.02 6.05 19.48
CA LEU A 99 16.37 5.51 19.24
C LEU A 99 17.49 6.53 19.46
N GLY A 100 17.18 7.78 19.81
CA GLY A 100 18.16 8.85 20.02
C GLY A 100 18.88 9.30 18.74
N ILE A 101 18.36 8.95 17.56
CA ILE A 101 18.91 9.34 16.25
C ILE A 101 18.63 10.83 15.99
N VAL A 102 17.46 11.30 16.43
CA VAL A 102 17.08 12.72 16.36
C VAL A 102 16.70 13.25 17.74
N PRO A 103 16.96 14.53 18.04
CA PRO A 103 16.63 15.11 19.32
C PRO A 103 15.11 15.31 19.49
N VAL A 104 14.65 15.23 20.75
CA VAL A 104 13.27 15.56 21.18
C VAL A 104 12.98 17.07 21.06
N ALA A 105 14.01 17.89 21.23
CA ALA A 105 13.95 19.35 21.31
C ALA A 105 13.79 20.02 19.92
N PRO A 106 13.38 21.31 19.83
CA PRO A 106 13.17 21.97 18.56
C PRO A 106 14.51 22.18 17.83
N GLY A 107 14.74 21.34 16.82
CA GLY A 107 15.77 21.49 15.81
C GLY A 107 15.14 21.62 14.42
N PRO A 108 15.94 21.72 13.35
CA PRO A 108 15.41 21.65 11.99
C PRO A 108 14.58 20.38 11.84
N VAL A 109 13.32 20.54 11.41
CA VAL A 109 12.38 19.44 11.23
C VAL A 109 12.96 18.49 10.18
N LEU A 110 13.50 17.34 10.63
CA LEU A 110 13.88 16.26 9.73
C LEU A 110 12.64 15.84 8.95
N ASP A 111 12.71 15.82 7.63
CA ASP A 111 11.63 15.25 6.82
C ASP A 111 11.59 13.73 7.03
N THR A 112 10.49 13.24 7.58
CA THR A 112 10.25 11.82 7.84
C THR A 112 9.23 11.23 6.88
N ASN A 113 8.75 12.00 5.90
CA ASN A 113 7.83 11.50 4.89
C ASN A 113 8.50 10.39 4.06
N PRO A 114 7.74 9.35 3.67
CA PRO A 114 8.26 8.34 2.76
C PRO A 114 8.59 8.98 1.40
N PRO A 115 9.56 8.42 0.66
CA PRO A 115 9.93 8.96 -0.64
C PRO A 115 8.74 8.93 -1.60
N PRO A 116 8.56 9.96 -2.45
CA PRO A 116 7.49 9.96 -3.43
C PRO A 116 7.82 8.96 -4.55
N TRP A 117 6.77 8.33 -5.10
CA TRP A 117 6.88 7.63 -6.38
C TRP A 117 7.19 8.62 -7.50
N ARG A 118 8.03 8.21 -8.45
CA ARG A 118 8.30 8.95 -9.69
C ARG A 118 8.23 8.01 -10.90
N PRO A 119 7.87 8.50 -12.09
CA PRO A 119 8.09 7.75 -13.31
C PRO A 119 9.55 7.30 -13.41
N GLY A 120 9.79 6.00 -13.56
CA GLY A 120 11.13 5.41 -13.58
C GLY A 120 11.68 4.93 -12.21
N GLY A 121 10.95 5.12 -11.10
CA GLY A 121 11.29 4.50 -9.82
C GLY A 121 11.02 5.36 -8.58
N THR A 122 11.77 5.10 -7.53
CA THR A 122 11.60 5.75 -6.23
C THR A 122 12.36 7.08 -6.16
N GLY A 123 11.72 8.14 -5.65
CA GLY A 123 12.39 9.41 -5.36
C GLY A 123 13.44 9.30 -4.23
N PRO A 124 14.20 10.38 -3.96
CA PRO A 124 15.18 10.36 -2.88
C PRO A 124 14.48 10.21 -1.53
N ASP A 125 15.00 9.32 -0.67
CA ASP A 125 14.54 9.16 0.70
C ASP A 125 15.31 10.14 1.62
N PRO A 126 14.62 11.05 2.33
CA PRO A 126 15.24 12.01 3.25
C PRO A 126 16.07 11.36 4.37
N LEU A 127 15.73 10.13 4.76
CA LEU A 127 16.39 9.39 5.83
C LEU A 127 17.67 8.68 5.37
N ARG A 128 17.96 8.67 4.06
CA ARG A 128 19.11 7.94 3.50
C ARG A 128 20.45 8.34 4.14
N ARG A 129 20.61 9.61 4.52
CA ARG A 129 21.81 10.13 5.19
C ARG A 129 22.03 9.56 6.60
N LEU A 130 20.99 9.01 7.20
CA LEU A 130 21.02 8.48 8.56
C LEU A 130 21.32 6.97 8.55
N ARG A 131 21.37 6.31 7.39
CA ARG A 131 21.41 4.84 7.23
C ARG A 131 22.28 4.11 8.25
N ASP A 132 23.48 4.63 8.52
CA ASP A 132 24.49 3.95 9.33
C ASP A 132 24.41 4.30 10.84
N GLN A 133 23.42 5.09 11.25
CA GLN A 133 23.26 5.52 12.65
C GLN A 133 22.58 4.47 13.54
N HIS A 134 21.75 3.59 12.97
CA HIS A 134 21.10 2.52 13.71
C HIS A 134 20.73 1.34 12.79
N PRO A 135 20.85 0.08 13.25
CA PRO A 135 20.53 -1.10 12.44
C PRO A 135 19.11 -1.10 11.84
N VAL A 136 18.12 -0.48 12.51
CA VAL A 136 16.73 -0.39 12.02
C VAL A 136 16.61 0.36 10.69
N LEU A 137 17.54 1.28 10.39
CA LEU A 137 17.39 2.19 9.26
C LEU A 137 17.62 1.49 7.93
N ALA A 138 18.46 0.46 7.88
CA ALA A 138 18.66 -0.31 6.65
C ALA A 138 17.36 -1.00 6.17
N PRO A 139 16.68 -1.84 6.98
CA PRO A 139 15.42 -2.44 6.56
C PRO A 139 14.29 -1.41 6.38
N LEU A 140 14.26 -0.33 7.18
CA LEU A 140 13.30 0.76 7.00
C LEU A 140 13.43 1.43 5.61
N LEU A 141 14.66 1.76 5.20
CA LEU A 141 14.95 2.36 3.90
C LEU A 141 14.64 1.40 2.74
N ASP A 142 14.92 0.11 2.91
CA ASP A 142 14.57 -0.90 1.91
C ASP A 142 13.06 -1.07 1.76
N TYR A 143 12.32 -1.03 2.87
CA TYR A 143 10.86 -1.03 2.85
C TYR A 143 10.35 0.17 2.04
N ARG A 144 10.80 1.37 2.40
CA ARG A 144 10.37 2.62 1.76
C ARG A 144 10.71 2.64 0.27
N ARG A 145 11.86 2.09 -0.11
CA ARG A 145 12.28 1.94 -1.50
C ARG A 145 11.31 1.07 -2.30
N ILE A 146 10.96 -0.12 -1.78
CA ILE A 146 10.03 -1.05 -2.43
C ILE A 146 8.62 -0.44 -2.45
N SER A 147 8.16 0.11 -1.33
CA SER A 147 6.86 0.75 -1.23
C SER A 147 6.72 1.88 -2.25
N ALA A 148 7.72 2.75 -2.42
CA ALA A 148 7.65 3.85 -3.38
C ALA A 148 7.98 3.45 -4.84
N SER A 149 8.19 2.17 -5.15
CA SER A 149 8.46 1.70 -6.53
C SER A 149 7.23 1.79 -7.45
N ARG A 150 6.03 1.85 -6.87
CA ARG A 150 4.75 2.05 -7.56
C ARG A 150 3.92 3.10 -6.86
N PRO A 151 3.04 3.82 -7.57
CA PRO A 151 2.18 4.82 -6.95
C PRO A 151 1.31 4.18 -5.85
N ARG A 152 1.05 4.94 -4.79
CA ARG A 152 0.05 4.57 -3.76
C ARG A 152 -1.36 4.67 -4.35
N PHE A 153 -2.31 4.00 -3.72
CA PHE A 153 -3.72 4.21 -4.07
C PHE A 153 -4.13 5.65 -3.82
N ALA A 154 -5.11 6.12 -4.61
CA ALA A 154 -5.65 7.46 -4.45
C ALA A 154 -6.28 7.64 -3.06
N PRO A 155 -6.12 8.81 -2.42
CA PRO A 155 -6.74 9.07 -1.12
C PRO A 155 -8.27 9.14 -1.25
N GLU A 156 -8.96 9.02 -0.12
CA GLU A 156 -10.42 8.98 -0.05
C GLU A 156 -11.12 10.16 -0.78
N PRO A 157 -10.68 11.43 -0.68
CA PRO A 157 -11.31 12.52 -1.42
C PRO A 157 -11.29 12.33 -2.94
N VAL A 158 -10.19 11.77 -3.48
CA VAL A 158 -10.08 11.49 -4.93
C VAL A 158 -10.97 10.31 -5.31
N PHE A 159 -11.01 9.27 -4.46
CA PHE A 159 -11.89 8.12 -4.67
C PHE A 159 -13.37 8.55 -4.70
N THR A 160 -13.81 9.35 -3.74
CA THR A 160 -15.20 9.85 -3.64
C THR A 160 -15.55 10.72 -4.83
N ALA A 161 -14.68 11.66 -5.23
CA ALA A 161 -14.90 12.47 -6.42
C ALA A 161 -15.14 11.59 -7.67
N LEU A 162 -14.27 10.59 -7.92
CA LEU A 162 -14.43 9.68 -9.05
C LEU A 162 -15.74 8.88 -9.00
N LEU A 163 -16.17 8.48 -7.81
CA LEU A 163 -17.42 7.76 -7.58
C LEU A 163 -18.64 8.63 -7.87
N ASP A 164 -18.59 9.91 -7.48
CA ASP A 164 -19.66 10.89 -7.74
C ASP A 164 -19.69 11.33 -9.22
N GLY A 165 -18.65 10.97 -9.98
CA GLY A 165 -18.48 11.35 -11.38
C GLY A 165 -17.81 12.72 -11.53
N GLU A 166 -17.27 13.24 -10.45
CA GLU A 166 -16.50 14.46 -10.37
C GLU A 166 -15.00 14.17 -10.61
N GLY A 167 -14.28 15.15 -11.16
CA GLY A 167 -12.85 15.02 -11.45
C GLY A 167 -12.53 14.55 -12.87
N ARG A 168 -11.39 15.03 -13.38
CA ARG A 168 -10.85 14.63 -14.69
C ARG A 168 -9.88 13.49 -14.48
N ALA A 169 -10.26 12.29 -14.91
CA ALA A 169 -9.33 11.18 -15.10
C ALA A 169 -9.08 10.99 -16.60
N PRO A 170 -7.84 10.67 -17.02
CA PRO A 170 -7.56 10.33 -18.41
C PRO A 170 -8.27 9.03 -18.84
N VAL A 171 -8.69 8.21 -17.87
CA VAL A 171 -9.47 6.99 -18.09
C VAL A 171 -10.95 7.28 -17.81
N THR A 172 -11.79 7.09 -18.82
CA THR A 172 -13.24 7.36 -18.76
C THR A 172 -14.06 6.12 -18.48
N GLU A 173 -13.53 4.93 -18.78
CA GLU A 173 -14.21 3.65 -18.58
C GLU A 173 -13.20 2.57 -18.18
N VAL A 174 -13.58 1.73 -17.23
CA VAL A 174 -12.78 0.59 -16.76
C VAL A 174 -13.70 -0.62 -16.68
N VAL A 175 -13.33 -1.68 -17.39
CA VAL A 175 -13.99 -2.98 -17.32
C VAL A 175 -12.92 -4.02 -17.00
N GLY A 176 -13.13 -4.78 -15.94
CA GLY A 176 -12.25 -5.91 -15.62
C GLY A 176 -12.84 -7.22 -16.13
N ARG A 177 -11.96 -8.20 -16.38
CA ARG A 177 -12.35 -9.58 -16.69
C ARG A 177 -11.46 -10.54 -15.91
N LEU A 178 -12.04 -11.59 -15.34
CA LEU A 178 -11.24 -12.67 -14.79
C LEU A 178 -10.61 -13.45 -15.95
N GLN A 179 -9.30 -13.62 -15.90
CA GLN A 179 -8.62 -14.55 -16.78
C GLN A 179 -8.56 -15.92 -16.09
N ARG A 180 -8.92 -16.98 -16.81
CA ARG A 180 -8.48 -18.32 -16.42
C ARG A 180 -6.96 -18.31 -16.52
N GLY A 181 -6.27 -18.70 -15.44
CA GLY A 181 -4.82 -18.61 -15.36
C GLY A 181 -4.14 -19.21 -16.59
N ALA A 182 -3.06 -18.56 -17.05
CA ALA A 182 -2.19 -19.16 -18.05
C ALA A 182 -1.73 -20.54 -17.56
N PRO A 183 -1.68 -21.58 -18.40
CA PRO A 183 -1.02 -22.83 -18.02
C PRO A 183 0.42 -22.51 -17.61
N PRO A 184 1.01 -23.27 -16.67
CA PRO A 184 2.41 -23.07 -16.30
C PRO A 184 3.26 -23.12 -17.56
N SER A 185 4.13 -22.12 -17.73
CA SER A 185 5.15 -22.10 -18.77
C SER A 185 5.92 -23.41 -18.66
N VAL A 186 5.76 -24.29 -19.65
CA VAL A 186 6.67 -25.43 -19.80
C VAL A 186 7.95 -24.85 -20.36
N ASP A 187 8.95 -24.69 -19.50
CA ASP A 187 10.32 -24.42 -19.94
C ASP A 187 10.70 -25.48 -20.99
N ARG A 188 11.09 -25.02 -22.18
CA ARG A 188 11.68 -25.83 -23.24
C ARG A 188 13.17 -25.56 -23.31
#